data_AF-A0A9N7LWS7-F1
#
_entry.id   AF-A0A9N7LWS7-F1
#
_cell.length_a   1.000
_cell.length_b   1.000
_cell.length_c   1.000
_cell.angle_alpha   90.00
_cell.angle_beta   90.00
_cell.angle_gamma   90.00
#
_symmetry.space_group_name_H-M   'P 1'
#
loop_
_entity.id
_entity.type
_entity.pdbx_description
1 polymer ?
#
loop_
_entity_poly.entity_id
_entity_poly.type
_entity_poly.pdbx_seq_one_letter_code
_entity_poly.pdbx_strand_id
1 'polypeptide(L)'
;MGYRLITVSGQVSGGAPLPPDQVNTEFYFKFLRSPDGNGITDPHLVYGEYHRHYELLENIDGSLELGESPLDPVADIVIRQIRSITWCRRRTIQVGRIATRVPQEWLLPYVHQRYDEPHDAPAPATPPSPEPAQA
;
A
#
# COMPACT_ATOMS: atom_id res chain seq x y z
N MET A 1 -10.62 -11.69 -7.41
CA MET A 1 -10.17 -10.75 -8.46
C MET A 1 -9.03 -9.91 -7.91
N GLY A 2 -8.08 -9.49 -8.74
CA GLY A 2 -7.02 -8.58 -8.35
C GLY A 2 -6.84 -7.50 -9.41
N TYR A 3 -6.56 -6.27 -8.97
CA TYR A 3 -6.27 -5.15 -9.86
C TYR A 3 -4.75 -5.05 -10.06
N ARG A 4 -4.31 -4.89 -11.30
CA ARG A 4 -2.88 -4.73 -11.62
C ARG A 4 -2.51 -3.26 -11.47
N LEU A 5 -2.12 -2.87 -10.27
CA LEU A 5 -1.83 -1.47 -9.92
C LEU A 5 -0.51 -0.96 -10.52
N ILE A 6 0.51 -1.82 -10.59
CA ILE A 6 1.87 -1.44 -10.97
C ILE A 6 2.46 -2.54 -11.86
N THR A 7 2.98 -2.17 -13.03
CA THR A 7 3.81 -3.02 -13.88
C THR A 7 5.18 -2.39 -14.05
N VAL A 8 6.24 -3.12 -13.68
CA VAL A 8 7.63 -2.71 -13.93
C VAL A 8 8.25 -3.74 -14.87
N SER A 9 8.82 -3.28 -15.98
CA SER A 9 9.48 -4.12 -16.98
C SER A 9 10.83 -3.53 -17.34
N GLY A 10 11.85 -4.36 -17.54
CA GLY A 10 13.18 -3.89 -17.94
C GLY A 10 14.22 -4.99 -17.93
N GLN A 11 15.46 -4.62 -18.21
CA GLN A 11 16.62 -5.50 -18.16
C GLN A 11 17.70 -4.87 -17.27
N VAL A 12 18.45 -5.70 -16.54
CA VAL A 12 19.60 -5.22 -15.77
C VAL A 12 20.64 -4.67 -16.75
N SER A 13 20.99 -3.39 -16.61
CA SER A 13 21.94 -2.70 -17.48
C SER A 13 23.35 -2.60 -16.88
N GLY A 14 23.50 -2.89 -15.59
CA GLY A 14 24.80 -3.02 -14.94
C GLY A 14 24.77 -2.68 -13.45
N GLY A 15 25.91 -2.86 -12.79
CA GLY A 15 26.09 -2.50 -11.38
C GLY A 15 26.02 -0.98 -11.15
N ALA A 16 25.51 -0.59 -9.98
CA ALA A 16 25.47 0.77 -9.50
C ALA A 16 26.26 0.90 -8.19
N PRO A 17 26.83 2.08 -7.87
CA PRO A 17 27.58 2.27 -6.64
C PRO A 17 26.67 2.06 -5.42
N LEU A 18 27.14 1.27 -4.45
CA LEU A 18 26.42 1.09 -3.19
C LEU A 18 26.38 2.42 -2.44
N PRO A 19 25.21 2.89 -1.98
CA PRO A 19 25.16 4.04 -1.08
C PRO A 19 25.79 3.68 0.27
N PRO A 20 26.24 4.67 1.06
CA PRO A 20 26.58 4.43 2.46
C PRO A 20 25.35 3.94 3.24
N ASP A 21 25.57 3.38 4.42
CA ASP A 21 24.48 3.00 5.32
C ASP A 21 23.54 4.19 5.56
N GLN A 22 22.23 3.93 5.41
CA GLN A 22 21.21 4.96 5.48
C GLN A 22 20.30 4.75 6.68
N VAL A 23 19.83 5.86 7.25
CA VAL A 23 18.71 5.87 8.19
C VAL A 23 17.58 6.67 7.57
N ASN A 24 16.51 5.98 7.18
CA ASN A 24 15.30 6.63 6.66
C ASN A 24 14.23 6.68 7.74
N THR A 25 13.57 7.84 7.89
CA THR A 25 12.35 7.96 8.69
C THR A 25 11.16 7.84 7.76
N GLU A 26 10.30 6.84 7.97
CA GLU A 26 9.08 6.64 7.18
C GLU A 26 7.86 6.65 8.09
N PHE A 27 6.78 7.30 7.64
CA PHE A 27 5.56 7.51 8.42
C PHE A 27 4.43 6.63 7.89
N TYR A 28 3.61 6.12 8.79
CA TYR A 28 2.44 5.31 8.46
C TYR A 28 1.28 5.62 9.40
N PHE A 29 0.05 5.48 8.91
CA PHE A 29 -1.10 5.30 9.78
C PHE A 29 -1.26 3.80 10.08
N LYS A 30 -1.35 3.46 11.37
CA LYS A 30 -1.56 2.08 11.82
C LYS A 30 -2.86 2.00 12.60
N PHE A 31 -3.73 1.10 12.17
CA PHE A 31 -5.06 0.88 12.74
C PHE A 31 -5.51 -0.55 12.44
N LEU A 32 -6.58 -0.98 13.11
CA LEU A 32 -7.29 -2.24 12.85
C LEU A 32 -8.76 -1.94 12.65
N ARG A 33 -9.49 -2.81 11.94
CA ARG A 33 -10.96 -2.73 11.90
C ARG A 33 -11.53 -2.99 13.30
N SER A 34 -12.58 -2.26 13.64
CA SER A 34 -13.29 -2.47 14.90
C SER A 34 -13.99 -3.83 14.93
N PRO A 35 -13.82 -4.65 15.98
CA PRO A 35 -14.49 -5.94 16.10
C PRO A 35 -16.02 -5.86 16.11
N ASP A 36 -16.59 -4.72 16.49
CA ASP A 36 -18.03 -4.46 16.47
C ASP A 36 -18.57 -4.06 15.08
N GLY A 37 -17.70 -4.01 14.06
CA GLY A 37 -18.03 -3.59 12.71
C GLY A 37 -18.03 -2.08 12.49
N ASN A 38 -17.95 -1.27 13.54
CA ASN A 38 -18.08 0.19 13.47
C ASN A 38 -16.71 0.87 13.39
N GLY A 39 -16.24 1.11 12.17
CA GLY A 39 -15.05 1.92 11.92
C GLY A 39 -13.73 1.22 12.22
N ILE A 40 -12.78 1.95 12.82
CA ILE A 40 -11.42 1.48 13.10
C ILE A 40 -11.03 1.71 14.55
N THR A 41 -10.19 0.82 15.11
CA THR A 41 -9.74 0.91 16.50
C THR A 41 -8.40 1.61 16.58
N ASP A 42 -8.32 2.56 17.51
CA ASP A 42 -7.07 3.11 18.03
C ASP A 42 -6.03 3.51 16.95
N PRO A 43 -6.42 4.35 15.97
CA PRO A 43 -5.52 4.71 14.90
C PRO A 43 -4.37 5.60 15.39
N HIS A 44 -3.16 5.28 14.95
CA HIS A 44 -1.95 5.99 15.30
C HIS A 44 -1.19 6.46 14.07
N LEU A 45 -0.62 7.66 14.15
CA LEU A 45 0.53 8.02 13.33
C LEU A 45 1.77 7.40 13.97
N VAL A 46 2.46 6.55 13.22
CA VAL A 46 3.70 5.91 13.64
C VAL A 46 4.81 6.31 12.69
N TYR A 47 6.06 6.29 13.17
CA TYR A 47 7.22 6.39 12.30
C TYR A 47 8.19 5.24 12.60
N GLY A 48 8.85 4.77 11.56
CA GLY A 48 9.93 3.80 11.65
C GLY A 48 11.25 4.44 11.27
N GLU A 49 12.28 4.22 12.08
CA GLU A 49 13.67 4.40 11.64
C GLU A 49 14.12 3.11 10.96
N TYR A 50 14.44 3.20 9.67
CA TYR A 50 14.92 2.10 8.85
C TYR A 50 16.42 2.25 8.63
N HIS A 51 17.19 1.42 9.32
CA HIS A 51 18.64 1.30 9.14
C HIS A 51 18.90 0.33 8.00
N ARG A 52 19.40 0.84 6.88
CA ARG A 52 19.56 0.10 5.62
C ARG A 52 21.03 -0.07 5.27
N HIS A 53 21.39 -1.31 4.99
CA HIS A 53 22.71 -1.70 4.49
C HIS A 53 22.53 -2.41 3.14
N TYR A 54 23.11 -1.84 2.09
CA TYR A 54 23.00 -2.38 0.73
C TYR A 54 24.19 -3.29 0.44
N GLU A 55 23.91 -4.45 -0.17
CA GLU A 55 24.93 -5.45 -0.55
C GLU A 55 25.04 -5.60 -2.07
N LEU A 56 23.99 -5.24 -2.79
CA LEU A 56 23.92 -5.23 -4.24
C LEU A 56 23.03 -4.07 -4.68
N LEU A 57 23.46 -3.37 -5.71
CA LEU A 57 22.64 -2.40 -6.43
C LEU A 57 22.95 -2.51 -7.92
N GLU A 58 21.91 -2.69 -8.72
CA GLU A 58 21.98 -2.78 -10.17
C GLU A 58 20.96 -1.83 -10.79
N ASN A 59 21.34 -1.20 -11.90
CA ASN A 59 20.43 -0.39 -12.69
C ASN A 59 19.58 -1.29 -13.59
N ILE A 60 18.33 -0.90 -13.77
CA ILE A 60 17.40 -1.50 -14.73
C ILE A 60 17.07 -0.44 -15.77
N ASP A 61 17.31 -0.78 -17.04
CA ASP A 61 16.78 -0.03 -18.16
C ASP A 61 15.38 -0.57 -18.46
N GLY A 62 14.36 0.24 -18.19
CA GLY A 62 12.99 -0.23 -18.13
C GLY A 62 11.92 0.85 -18.14
N SER A 63 10.70 0.41 -17.89
CA SER A 63 9.47 1.19 -17.88
C SER A 63 8.62 0.84 -16.67
N LEU A 64 7.74 1.78 -16.30
CA LEU A 64 6.78 1.69 -15.22
C LEU A 64 5.42 2.10 -15.78
N GLU A 65 4.41 1.27 -15.58
CA GLU A 65 3.01 1.57 -15.87
C GLU A 65 2.21 1.52 -14.57
N LEU A 66 1.35 2.52 -14.37
CA LEU A 66 0.39 2.58 -13.28
C LEU A 66 -0.98 2.19 -13.84
N GLY A 67 -1.66 1.27 -13.17
CA GLY A 67 -2.94 0.72 -13.60
C GLY A 67 -4.12 1.27 -12.81
N GLU A 68 -5.28 1.20 -13.44
CA GLU A 68 -6.55 1.62 -12.84
C GLU A 68 -6.99 0.67 -11.72
N SER A 69 -7.57 1.26 -10.68
CA SER A 69 -8.25 0.54 -9.60
C SER A 69 -9.43 1.35 -9.10
N PRO A 70 -10.57 0.69 -8.84
CA PRO A 70 -11.72 1.37 -8.25
C PRO A 70 -11.53 1.63 -6.73
N LEU A 71 -10.45 1.12 -6.12
CA LEU A 71 -10.14 1.28 -4.70
C LEU A 71 -8.99 2.26 -4.43
N ASP A 72 -8.05 2.38 -5.37
CA ASP A 72 -6.82 3.14 -5.21
C ASP A 72 -6.54 4.03 -6.42
N PRO A 73 -6.34 5.35 -6.24
CA PRO A 73 -6.07 6.29 -7.33
C PRO A 73 -4.60 6.24 -7.79
N VAL A 74 -4.02 5.04 -7.95
CA VAL A 74 -2.60 4.89 -8.33
C VAL A 74 -2.35 5.45 -9.74
N ALA A 75 -3.28 5.24 -10.66
CA ALA A 75 -3.20 5.73 -12.04
C ALA A 75 -3.19 7.27 -12.13
N ASP A 76 -3.74 7.98 -11.14
CA ASP A 76 -3.82 9.44 -11.13
C ASP A 76 -2.45 10.12 -10.86
N ILE A 77 -1.46 9.35 -10.44
CA ILE A 77 -0.11 9.86 -10.18
C ILE A 77 0.60 10.13 -11.52
N VAL A 78 0.74 11.41 -11.87
CA VAL A 78 1.42 11.83 -13.11
C VAL A 78 2.94 11.59 -13.02
N ILE A 79 3.42 10.56 -13.72
CA ILE A 79 4.86 10.30 -13.90
C ILE A 79 5.42 11.26 -14.94
N ARG A 80 6.16 12.28 -14.50
CA ARG A 80 6.84 13.24 -15.40
C ARG A 80 8.09 12.65 -16.06
N GLN A 81 8.86 11.88 -15.29
CA GLN A 81 10.11 11.30 -15.74
C GLN A 81 10.50 10.16 -14.79
N ILE A 82 10.89 9.01 -15.36
CA ILE A 82 11.58 7.95 -14.61
C ILE A 82 13.05 8.35 -14.46
N ARG A 83 13.53 8.49 -13.22
CA ARG A 83 14.92 8.88 -12.93
C ARG A 83 15.86 7.69 -12.84
N SER A 84 15.40 6.61 -12.24
CA SER A 84 16.11 5.34 -12.13
C SER A 84 15.13 4.24 -11.77
N ILE A 85 15.47 3.02 -12.17
CA ILE A 85 14.86 1.78 -11.67
C ILE A 85 16.04 0.95 -11.19
N THR A 86 15.99 0.47 -9.95
CA THR A 86 17.10 -0.29 -9.37
C THR A 86 16.61 -1.63 -8.82
N TRP A 87 17.42 -2.65 -9.06
CA TRP A 87 17.35 -3.91 -8.33
C TRP A 87 18.35 -3.89 -7.20
N CYS A 88 17.96 -4.31 -6.01
CA CYS A 88 18.87 -4.30 -4.88
C CYS A 88 18.69 -5.51 -3.97
N ARG A 89 19.79 -5.91 -3.33
CA ARG A 89 19.78 -6.75 -2.13
C ARG A 89 20.21 -5.88 -0.97
N ARG A 90 19.38 -5.81 0.07
CA ARG A 90 19.67 -5.03 1.27
C ARG A 90 19.19 -5.73 2.53
N ARG A 91 19.88 -5.46 3.63
CA ARG A 91 19.42 -5.74 4.99
C ARG A 91 18.78 -4.49 5.57
N THR A 92 17.74 -4.66 6.36
CA THR A 92 17.05 -3.53 7.00
C THR A 92 16.65 -3.89 8.41
N ILE A 93 17.06 -3.06 9.37
CA ILE A 93 16.59 -3.11 10.75
C ILE A 93 15.63 -1.95 10.93
N GLN A 94 14.44 -2.24 11.45
CA GLN A 94 13.40 -1.25 11.67
C GLN A 94 13.15 -1.06 13.17
N VAL A 95 13.15 0.19 13.61
CA VAL A 95 12.72 0.58 14.96
C VAL A 95 11.48 1.45 14.85
N GLY A 96 10.32 0.87 15.17
CA GLY A 96 9.02 1.56 15.11
C GLY A 96 8.71 2.32 16.40
N ARG A 97 8.18 3.54 16.27
CA ARG A 97 7.72 4.38 17.37
C ARG A 97 6.34 4.95 17.08
N ILE A 98 5.55 5.14 18.13
CA ILE A 98 4.28 5.87 18.05
C ILE A 98 4.59 7.36 18.10
N ALA A 99 4.15 8.12 17.09
CA ALA A 99 4.24 9.58 17.12
C ALA A 99 3.10 10.17 17.93
N THR A 100 1.87 9.78 17.58
CA THR A 100 0.65 10.24 18.25
C THR A 100 -0.53 9.34 17.89
N ARG A 101 -1.56 9.34 18.73
CA ARG A 101 -2.89 8.87 18.35
C ARG A 101 -3.54 9.91 17.43
N VAL A 102 -4.32 9.46 16.47
CA VAL A 102 -5.08 10.34 15.55
C VAL A 102 -6.59 10.03 15.64
N PRO A 103 -7.47 10.97 15.23
CA PRO A 103 -8.90 10.70 15.13
C PRO A 103 -9.21 9.71 13.99
N GLN A 104 -10.23 8.86 14.17
CA GLN A 104 -10.56 7.82 13.19
C GLN A 104 -11.19 8.41 11.92
N GLU A 105 -11.97 9.47 12.06
CA GLU A 105 -12.68 10.17 11.01
C GLU A 105 -11.75 10.75 9.94
N TRP A 106 -10.46 10.96 10.26
CA TRP A 106 -9.47 11.39 9.29
C TRP A 106 -9.11 10.29 8.29
N LEU A 107 -9.24 9.03 8.71
CA LEU A 107 -8.79 7.87 7.94
C LEU A 107 -9.95 7.12 7.31
N LEU A 108 -11.09 7.01 8.00
CA LEU A 108 -12.25 6.22 7.56
C LEU A 108 -12.64 6.38 6.08
N PRO A 109 -12.63 7.59 5.48
CA PRO A 109 -12.97 7.75 4.06
C PRO A 109 -12.03 7.03 3.08
N TYR A 110 -10.81 6.70 3.51
CA TYR A 110 -9.75 6.13 2.68
C TYR A 110 -9.43 4.67 3.03
N VAL A 111 -10.07 4.11 4.05
CA VAL A 111 -9.82 2.73 4.49
C VAL A 111 -10.70 1.77 3.69
N HIS A 112 -10.06 0.85 2.96
CA HIS A 112 -10.70 -0.34 2.39
C HIS A 112 -9.91 -1.60 2.80
N GLN A 113 -10.60 -2.72 2.89
CA GLN A 113 -10.02 -4.05 3.09
C GLN A 113 -9.98 -4.84 1.79
N ARG A 114 -9.26 -5.97 1.81
CA ARG A 114 -9.10 -6.86 0.64
C ARG A 114 -10.42 -7.30 0.00
N TYR A 115 -11.48 -7.41 0.79
CA TYR A 115 -12.80 -7.89 0.35
C TYR A 115 -13.88 -6.81 0.39
N ASP A 116 -13.49 -5.54 0.58
CA ASP A 116 -14.46 -4.46 0.50
C ASP A 116 -14.80 -4.22 -0.97
N GLU A 117 -16.09 -4.01 -1.24
CA GLU A 117 -16.54 -3.56 -2.54
C GLU A 117 -16.13 -2.09 -2.74
N PRO A 118 -15.79 -1.68 -3.98
CA PRO A 118 -15.61 -0.27 -4.28
C PRO A 118 -16.80 0.56 -3.83
N HIS A 119 -16.54 1.79 -3.38
CA HIS A 119 -17.60 2.68 -2.88
C HIS A 119 -18.71 2.92 -3.92
N ASP A 120 -18.34 2.92 -5.21
CA ASP A 120 -19.24 3.11 -6.35
C ASP A 120 -19.71 1.78 -6.99
N ALA A 121 -19.49 0.64 -6.33
CA ALA A 121 -19.98 -0.64 -6.82
C ALA A 121 -21.52 -0.66 -6.80
N PRO A 122 -22.19 -1.21 -7.83
CA PRO A 122 -23.62 -1.41 -7.79
C PRO A 122 -24.00 -2.27 -6.58
N ALA A 123 -25.06 -1.88 -5.86
CA ALA A 123 -25.50 -2.59 -4.67
C ALA A 123 -25.67 -4.09 -4.98
N PRO A 124 -25.23 -4.99 -4.07
CA PRO A 124 -25.43 -6.42 -4.27
C PRO A 124 -26.92 -6.71 -4.45
N ALA A 125 -27.24 -7.59 -5.40
CA ALA A 125 -28.62 -8.02 -5.61
C ALA A 125 -29.21 -8.50 -4.28
N THR A 126 -30.38 -7.98 -3.92
CA THR A 126 -31.11 -8.41 -2.72
C THR A 126 -31.24 -9.93 -2.76
N PRO A 127 -30.73 -10.67 -1.76
CA PRO A 127 -30.91 -12.11 -1.74
C PRO A 127 -32.42 -12.42 -1.74
N PRO A 128 -32.86 -13.47 -2.44
CA PRO A 128 -34.28 -13.85 -2.44
C PRO A 128 -34.73 -14.06 -0.99
N SER A 129 -35.94 -13.58 -0.67
CA SER A 129 -36.54 -13.82 0.66
C SER A 129 -36.49 -15.31 0.98
N PRO A 130 -36.13 -15.69 2.22
CA PRO A 130 -36.09 -17.09 2.61
C PRO A 130 -37.48 -17.71 2.37
N GLU A 131 -37.47 -18.86 1.69
CA GLU A 131 -38.68 -19.64 1.45
C GLU A 131 -39.33 -19.98 2.80
N PRO A 132 -40.64 -19.77 2.98
CA PRO A 132 -41.30 -20.07 4.24
C PRO A 132 -41.10 -21.55 4.55
N ALA A 133 -40.58 -21.83 5.76
CA ALA A 133 -40.43 -23.19 6.25
C ALA A 133 -41.79 -23.89 6.22
N GLN A 134 -41.90 -24.95 5.44
CA GLN A 134 -43.10 -25.79 5.42
C GLN A 134 -43.20 -26.49 6.79
N ALA A 135 -44.35 -26.31 7.44
CA ALA A 135 -44.68 -26.85 8.76
C ALA A 135 -45.01 -28.34 8.72
#